data_AF-A0ABD1MAR4-F1
#
_entry.id   AF-A0ABD1MAR4-F1
#
_cell.length_a   1.000
_cell.length_b   1.000
_cell.length_c   1.000
_cell.angle_alpha   90.00
_cell.angle_beta   90.00
_cell.angle_gamma   90.00
#
_symmetry.space_group_name_H-M   'P 1'
#
loop_
_entity.id
_entity.type
_entity.pdbx_description
1 polymer ?
#
loop_
_entity_poly.entity_id
_entity_poly.type
_entity_poly.pdbx_seq_one_letter_code
_entity_poly.pdbx_strand_id
1 'polypeptide(L)'
;MYTTIIDSLCKNELVADAFNLYSEMVEKRISPDVVAFNTLMCAFCVMGHLKEAIALLNDMKLKNVNPDIYTFNIWVDVSCKEGKMKEAKIAVAVMVKAGVKPDVISYNSLMGGYWLINEVGHAKYLFNFMAQNGITPNVHSYNIMIDGLCKKKMVDEAMNLF
;
A
#
# COMPACT_ATOMS: atom_id res chain seq x y z
N MET A 1 10.79 10.21 20.17
CA MET A 1 9.89 11.31 20.57
C MET A 1 9.24 11.97 19.37
N TYR A 2 9.99 12.42 18.34
CA TYR A 2 9.40 12.92 17.09
C TYR A 2 8.47 11.88 16.42
N THR A 3 8.97 10.67 16.12
CA THR A 3 8.19 9.60 15.46
C THR A 3 6.88 9.26 16.19
N THR A 4 6.90 9.19 17.53
CA THR A 4 5.71 8.90 18.34
C THR A 4 4.68 10.03 18.31
N ILE A 5 5.12 11.29 18.25
CA ILE A 5 4.20 12.43 18.15
C ILE A 5 3.65 12.53 16.73
N ILE A 6 4.48 12.32 15.71
CA ILE A 6 4.05 12.23 14.30
C ILE A 6 2.97 11.14 14.16
N ASP A 7 3.21 9.94 14.70
CA ASP A 7 2.23 8.85 14.71
C ASP A 7 0.92 9.23 15.39
N SER A 8 0.99 9.86 16.56
CA SER A 8 -0.20 10.35 17.26
C SER A 8 -0.95 11.41 16.45
N LEU A 9 -0.25 12.35 15.81
CA LEU A 9 -0.88 13.42 15.00
C LEU A 9 -1.55 12.83 13.76
N CYS A 10 -0.89 11.91 13.06
CA CYS A 10 -1.44 11.19 11.92
C CYS A 10 -2.72 10.42 12.28
N LYS A 11 -2.75 9.76 13.46
CA LYS A 11 -3.93 9.04 13.96
C LYS A 11 -5.11 9.95 14.32
N ASN A 12 -4.85 11.23 14.57
CA ASN A 12 -5.89 12.25 14.83
C ASN A 12 -6.20 13.09 13.59
N GLU A 13 -5.81 12.63 12.39
CA GLU A 13 -6.03 13.32 11.10
C GLU A 13 -5.35 14.70 10.99
N LEU A 14 -4.44 15.02 11.92
CA LEU A 14 -3.65 16.26 11.94
C LEU A 14 -2.38 16.10 11.07
N VAL A 15 -2.56 15.71 9.81
CA VAL A 15 -1.45 15.37 8.89
C VAL A 15 -0.57 16.57 8.59
N ALA A 16 -1.14 17.78 8.51
CA ALA A 16 -0.38 19.01 8.31
C ALA A 16 0.57 19.29 9.49
N ASP A 17 0.10 19.12 10.73
CA ASP A 17 0.91 19.30 11.93
C ASP A 17 1.99 18.21 12.03
N ALA A 18 1.65 16.97 11.67
CA ALA A 18 2.61 15.87 11.60
C ALA A 18 3.74 16.18 10.60
N PHE A 19 3.40 16.76 9.44
CA PHE A 19 4.38 17.14 8.42
C PHE A 19 5.22 18.37 8.81
N ASN A 20 4.62 19.34 9.52
CA ASN A 20 5.37 20.45 10.10
C ASN A 20 6.40 19.95 11.11
N LEU A 21 6.00 19.01 11.97
CA LEU A 21 6.90 18.39 12.95
C LEU A 21 8.00 17.56 12.29
N TYR A 22 7.69 16.89 11.16
CA TYR A 22 8.69 16.24 10.31
C TYR A 22 9.69 17.23 9.72
N SER A 23 9.21 18.37 9.20
CA SER A 23 10.05 19.42 8.64
C SER A 23 10.98 20.01 9.70
N GLU A 24 10.46 20.29 10.90
CA GLU A 24 11.24 20.74 12.05
C GLU A 24 12.32 19.72 12.46
N MET A 25 11.98 18.43 12.46
CA MET A 25 12.93 17.35 12.75
C MET A 25 14.12 17.37 11.76
N VAL A 26 13.83 17.53 10.47
CA VAL A 26 14.83 17.61 9.40
C VAL A 26 15.67 18.90 9.52
N GLU A 27 15.06 20.05 9.78
CA GLU A 27 15.75 21.32 9.99
C GLU A 27 16.72 21.26 11.19
N LYS A 28 16.32 20.59 12.26
CA LYS A 28 17.15 20.30 13.44
C LYS A 28 18.22 19.24 13.19
N ARG A 29 18.36 18.75 11.95
CA ARG A 29 19.30 17.70 11.53
C ARG A 29 19.12 16.38 12.28
N ILE A 30 17.91 16.12 12.78
CA ILE A 30 17.55 14.84 13.38
C ILE A 30 17.09 13.94 12.23
N SER A 31 17.73 12.77 12.09
CA SER A 31 17.45 11.85 10.98
C SER A 31 16.11 11.14 11.19
N PRO A 32 15.14 11.28 10.28
CA PRO A 32 13.90 10.51 10.32
C PRO A 32 14.17 9.03 10.08
N ASP A 33 13.50 8.17 10.84
CA ASP A 33 13.56 6.72 10.67
C ASP A 33 12.48 6.22 9.70
N VAL A 34 12.57 4.92 9.33
CA VAL A 34 11.60 4.26 8.44
C VAL A 34 10.16 4.38 8.96
N VAL A 35 9.98 4.39 10.27
CA VAL A 35 8.66 4.48 10.91
C VAL A 35 8.05 5.86 10.68
N ALA A 36 8.80 6.95 10.89
CA ALA A 36 8.33 8.31 10.66
C ALA A 36 7.87 8.51 9.20
N PHE A 37 8.65 7.99 8.25
CA PHE A 37 8.28 8.01 6.83
C PHE A 37 7.03 7.19 6.54
N ASN A 38 6.98 5.93 7.00
CA ASN A 38 5.84 5.04 6.75
C ASN A 38 4.54 5.59 7.35
N THR A 39 4.60 6.18 8.55
CA THR A 39 3.46 6.82 9.19
C THR A 39 2.95 8.01 8.37
N LEU A 40 3.84 8.94 7.97
CA LEU A 40 3.44 10.10 7.16
C LEU A 40 2.91 9.68 5.80
N MET A 41 3.56 8.73 5.14
CA MET A 41 3.09 8.18 3.86
C MET A 41 1.69 7.60 4.02
N CYS A 42 1.44 6.76 5.02
CA CYS A 42 0.12 6.21 5.30
C CYS A 42 -0.92 7.32 5.53
N ALA A 43 -0.58 8.33 6.32
CA ALA A 43 -1.46 9.45 6.62
C ALA A 43 -1.82 10.27 5.36
N PHE A 44 -0.83 10.62 4.54
CA PHE A 44 -1.06 11.28 3.25
C PHE A 44 -1.92 10.43 2.32
N CYS A 45 -1.69 9.11 2.31
CA CYS A 45 -2.46 8.17 1.52
C CYS A 45 -3.94 8.08 1.95
N VAL A 46 -4.23 8.06 3.26
CA VAL A 46 -5.60 8.11 3.79
C VAL A 46 -6.31 9.41 3.40
N MET A 47 -5.58 10.52 3.35
CA MET A 47 -6.10 11.83 2.93
C MET A 47 -6.17 12.02 1.41
N GLY A 48 -5.75 11.05 0.59
CA GLY A 48 -5.72 11.14 -0.88
C GLY A 48 -4.58 12.00 -1.45
N HIS A 49 -3.60 12.38 -0.62
CA HIS A 49 -2.44 13.22 -0.96
C HIS A 49 -1.28 12.37 -1.51
N LEU A 50 -1.49 11.76 -2.68
CA LEU A 50 -0.54 10.76 -3.18
C LEU A 50 0.79 11.32 -3.66
N LYS A 51 0.78 12.56 -4.15
CA LYS A 51 2.00 13.19 -4.65
C LYS A 51 2.98 13.39 -3.49
N GLU A 52 2.46 13.76 -2.33
CA GLU A 52 3.16 13.95 -1.07
C GLU A 52 3.70 12.61 -0.54
N ALA A 53 2.88 11.55 -0.56
CA ALA A 53 3.33 10.21 -0.17
C ALA A 53 4.47 9.68 -1.08
N ILE A 54 4.38 9.89 -2.39
CA ILE A 54 5.43 9.51 -3.35
C ILE A 54 6.69 10.39 -3.17
N ALA A 55 6.52 11.68 -2.86
CA ALA A 55 7.63 12.57 -2.55
C ALA A 55 8.40 12.09 -1.32
N LEU A 56 7.70 11.65 -0.26
CA LEU A 56 8.32 11.05 0.93
C LEU A 56 9.10 9.77 0.59
N LEU A 57 8.58 8.91 -0.28
CA LEU A 57 9.29 7.70 -0.74
C LEU A 57 10.63 8.05 -1.43
N ASN A 58 10.65 9.12 -2.22
CA ASN A 58 11.88 9.59 -2.86
C ASN A 58 12.84 10.22 -1.84
N ASP A 59 12.31 10.98 -0.87
CA ASP A 59 13.10 11.59 0.20
C ASP A 59 13.74 10.53 1.12
N MET A 60 13.05 9.42 1.40
CA MET A 60 13.64 8.25 2.10
C MET A 60 14.95 7.82 1.45
N LYS A 61 14.93 7.61 0.13
CA LYS A 61 16.10 7.19 -0.64
C LYS A 61 17.23 8.22 -0.59
N LEU A 62 16.89 9.51 -0.73
CA LEU A 62 17.88 10.59 -0.65
C LEU A 62 18.53 10.69 0.74
N LYS A 63 17.81 10.34 1.80
CA LYS A 63 18.32 10.29 3.16
C LYS A 63 18.95 8.94 3.55
N ASN A 64 19.17 8.04 2.58
CA ASN A 64 19.70 6.68 2.80
C ASN A 64 18.86 5.83 3.78
N VAL A 65 17.56 6.12 3.88
CA VAL A 65 16.59 5.29 4.61
C VAL A 65 15.98 4.31 3.61
N ASN A 66 16.19 3.02 3.83
CA ASN A 66 15.71 1.98 2.92
C ASN A 66 14.21 1.74 3.13
N PRO A 67 13.38 1.83 2.07
CA PRO A 67 11.98 1.41 2.13
C PRO A 67 11.86 -0.08 2.48
N ASP A 68 10.86 -0.43 3.28
CA ASP A 68 10.56 -1.81 3.65
C ASP A 68 9.29 -2.32 2.96
N ILE A 69 8.90 -3.56 3.28
CA ILE A 69 7.66 -4.21 2.80
C ILE A 69 6.43 -3.33 3.06
N TYR A 70 6.40 -2.65 4.21
CA TYR A 70 5.29 -1.79 4.59
C TYR A 70 5.23 -0.55 3.72
N THR A 71 6.37 0.10 3.47
CA THR A 71 6.47 1.25 2.57
C THR A 71 5.93 0.93 1.18
N PHE A 72 6.33 -0.22 0.61
CA PHE A 72 5.87 -0.63 -0.72
C PHE A 72 4.40 -1.03 -0.74
N ASN A 73 3.92 -1.72 0.30
CA ASN A 73 2.51 -2.09 0.41
C ASN A 73 1.59 -0.86 0.47
N ILE A 74 2.00 0.20 1.16
CA ILE A 74 1.28 1.49 1.15
C ILE A 74 1.19 2.02 -0.28
N TRP A 75 2.30 2.09 -1.01
CA TRP A 75 2.32 2.63 -2.37
C TRP A 75 1.46 1.80 -3.35
N VAL A 76 1.50 0.47 -3.24
CA VAL A 76 0.68 -0.43 -4.07
C VAL A 76 -0.80 -0.26 -3.76
N ASP A 77 -1.21 -0.35 -2.49
CA ASP A 77 -2.61 -0.22 -2.05
C ASP A 77 -3.25 1.05 -2.58
N VAL A 78 -2.53 2.14 -2.40
CA VAL A 78 -2.94 3.49 -2.79
C VAL A 78 -3.10 3.63 -4.30
N SER A 79 -2.12 3.15 -5.06
CA SER A 79 -2.20 3.18 -6.52
C SER A 79 -3.38 2.34 -7.02
N CYS A 80 -3.64 1.19 -6.39
CA CYS A 80 -4.77 0.32 -6.72
C CYS A 80 -6.13 0.97 -6.40
N LYS A 81 -6.27 1.63 -5.24
CA LYS A 81 -7.50 2.31 -4.82
C LYS A 81 -7.89 3.48 -5.72
N GLU A 82 -6.92 4.12 -6.37
CA GLU A 82 -7.17 5.15 -7.39
C GLU A 82 -7.37 4.60 -8.80
N GLY A 83 -7.34 3.27 -8.99
CA GLY A 83 -7.41 2.64 -10.31
C GLY A 83 -6.15 2.83 -11.17
N LYS A 84 -5.08 3.37 -10.59
CA LYS A 84 -3.76 3.60 -11.21
C LYS A 84 -2.94 2.32 -11.26
N MET A 85 -3.43 1.32 -12.01
CA MET A 85 -2.82 -0.01 -12.04
C MET A 85 -1.44 -0.06 -12.72
N LYS A 86 -1.08 0.95 -13.54
CA LYS A 86 0.27 1.04 -14.10
C LYS A 86 1.27 1.41 -13.01
N GLU A 87 0.94 2.41 -12.21
CA GLU A 87 1.71 2.88 -11.07
C GLU A 87 1.85 1.78 -10.01
N ALA A 88 0.76 1.05 -9.72
CA ALA A 88 0.81 -0.10 -8.80
C ALA A 88 1.82 -1.18 -9.26
N LYS A 89 1.83 -1.50 -10.56
CA LYS A 89 2.80 -2.46 -11.14
C LYS A 89 4.24 -1.94 -11.07
N ILE A 90 4.45 -0.64 -11.28
CA ILE A 90 5.76 0.00 -11.14
C ILE A 90 6.22 -0.11 -9.68
N ALA A 91 5.35 0.16 -8.70
CA ALA A 91 5.67 0.04 -7.29
C ALA A 91 6.14 -1.39 -6.94
N VAL A 92 5.43 -2.42 -7.40
CA VAL A 92 5.82 -3.83 -7.24
C VAL A 92 7.16 -4.14 -7.93
N ALA A 93 7.40 -3.62 -9.14
CA ALA A 93 8.67 -3.84 -9.83
C ALA A 93 9.85 -3.20 -9.08
N VAL A 94 9.66 -1.99 -8.53
CA VAL A 94 10.66 -1.28 -7.73
C VAL A 94 10.91 -2.03 -6.41
N MET A 95 9.86 -2.54 -5.78
CA MET A 95 9.91 -3.36 -4.58
C MET A 95 10.79 -4.60 -4.79
N VAL A 96 10.53 -5.37 -5.86
CA VAL A 96 11.33 -6.55 -6.21
C VAL A 96 12.78 -6.18 -6.52
N LYS A 97 13.00 -5.08 -7.27
CA LYS A 97 14.35 -4.59 -7.57
C LYS A 97 15.13 -4.17 -6.32
N ALA A 98 14.43 -3.71 -5.27
CA ALA A 98 15.01 -3.40 -3.97
C ALA A 98 15.26 -4.64 -3.10
N GLY A 99 15.00 -5.85 -3.60
CA GLY A 99 15.16 -7.10 -2.85
C GLY A 99 14.02 -7.39 -1.86
N VAL A 100 12.94 -6.59 -1.90
CA VAL A 100 11.75 -6.78 -1.06
C VAL A 100 10.75 -7.65 -1.83
N LYS A 101 10.32 -8.76 -1.24
CA LYS A 101 9.39 -9.69 -1.90
C LYS A 101 7.93 -9.28 -1.64
N PRO A 102 7.07 -9.20 -2.68
CA PRO A 102 5.64 -9.02 -2.49
C PRO A 102 5.03 -10.08 -1.58
N ASP A 103 4.14 -9.66 -0.69
CA ASP A 103 3.47 -10.52 0.28
C ASP A 103 1.96 -10.57 0.04
N VAL A 104 1.24 -11.26 0.94
CA VAL A 104 -0.23 -11.37 0.88
C VAL A 104 -0.92 -10.00 0.81
N ILE A 105 -0.35 -8.97 1.43
CA ILE A 105 -0.91 -7.61 1.43
C ILE A 105 -0.71 -6.99 0.05
N SER A 106 0.49 -7.10 -0.54
CA SER A 106 0.76 -6.60 -1.90
C SER A 106 -0.23 -7.18 -2.93
N TYR A 107 -0.45 -8.50 -2.88
CA TYR A 107 -1.35 -9.17 -3.82
C TYR A 107 -2.82 -8.85 -3.58
N ASN A 108 -3.25 -8.75 -2.32
CA ASN A 108 -4.61 -8.34 -1.98
C ASN A 108 -4.92 -6.93 -2.52
N SER A 109 -3.99 -5.99 -2.37
CA SER A 109 -4.11 -4.65 -2.94
C SER A 109 -4.27 -4.67 -4.46
N LEU A 110 -3.42 -5.43 -5.17
CA LEU A 110 -3.51 -5.58 -6.63
C LEU A 110 -4.84 -6.21 -7.08
N MET A 111 -5.30 -7.24 -6.38
CA MET A 111 -6.58 -7.89 -6.65
C MET A 111 -7.74 -6.90 -6.50
N GLY A 112 -7.78 -6.14 -5.41
CA GLY A 112 -8.78 -5.09 -5.20
C GLY A 112 -8.75 -4.03 -6.31
N GLY A 113 -7.56 -3.60 -6.73
CA GLY A 113 -7.38 -2.69 -7.86
C GLY A 113 -7.92 -3.26 -9.18
N TYR A 114 -7.67 -4.53 -9.49
CA TYR A 114 -8.21 -5.17 -10.70
C TYR A 114 -9.74 -5.29 -10.67
N TRP A 115 -10.34 -5.60 -9.51
CA TRP A 115 -11.79 -5.58 -9.35
C TRP A 115 -12.38 -4.19 -9.62
N LEU A 116 -11.73 -3.14 -9.10
CA LEU A 116 -12.15 -1.74 -9.28
C LEU A 116 -12.18 -1.35 -10.76
N ILE A 117 -11.15 -1.72 -11.53
CA ILE A 117 -11.06 -1.38 -12.96
C ILE A 117 -11.74 -2.41 -13.89
N ASN A 118 -12.54 -3.32 -13.35
CA ASN A 118 -13.29 -4.35 -14.10
C ASN A 118 -12.41 -5.38 -14.85
N GLU A 119 -11.17 -5.57 -14.43
CA GLU A 119 -10.22 -6.55 -14.98
C GLU A 119 -10.32 -7.89 -14.23
N VAL A 120 -11.51 -8.51 -14.29
CA VAL A 120 -11.88 -9.70 -13.49
C VAL A 120 -10.90 -10.87 -13.68
N GLY A 121 -10.44 -11.09 -14.91
CA GLY A 121 -9.50 -12.17 -15.22
C GLY A 121 -8.16 -12.02 -14.49
N HIS A 122 -7.66 -10.79 -14.39
CA HIS A 122 -6.41 -10.50 -13.67
C HIS A 122 -6.57 -10.68 -12.16
N ALA A 123 -7.71 -10.29 -11.59
CA ALA A 123 -7.98 -10.48 -10.16
C ALA A 123 -8.01 -11.97 -9.78
N LYS A 124 -8.75 -12.78 -10.55
CA LYS A 124 -8.79 -14.25 -10.40
C LYS A 124 -7.42 -14.90 -10.58
N TYR A 125 -6.67 -14.45 -11.60
CA TYR A 125 -5.33 -14.96 -11.85
C TYR A 125 -4.42 -14.73 -10.63
N LEU A 126 -4.41 -13.52 -10.06
CA LEU A 126 -3.58 -13.23 -8.89
C LEU A 126 -3.94 -14.09 -7.69
N PHE A 127 -5.23 -14.29 -7.42
CA PHE A 127 -5.69 -15.15 -6.32
C PHE A 127 -5.14 -16.58 -6.45
N ASN A 128 -5.22 -17.16 -7.65
CA ASN A 128 -4.68 -18.49 -7.93
C ASN A 128 -3.14 -18.52 -7.91
N PHE A 129 -2.51 -17.48 -8.45
CA PHE A 129 -1.06 -17.33 -8.48
C PHE A 129 -0.47 -17.35 -7.06
N MET A 130 -1.12 -16.67 -6.10
CA MET A 130 -0.69 -16.69 -4.69
C MET A 130 -0.58 -18.11 -4.16
N ALA A 131 -1.65 -18.91 -4.29
CA ALA A 131 -1.68 -20.29 -3.82
C ALA A 131 -0.63 -21.17 -4.49
N GLN A 132 -0.42 -21.00 -5.81
CA GLN A 132 0.58 -21.77 -6.57
C GLN A 132 2.03 -21.42 -6.22
N ASN A 133 2.28 -20.21 -5.73
CA ASN A 133 3.63 -19.71 -5.41
C ASN A 133 3.91 -19.71 -3.90
N GLY A 134 3.15 -20.46 -3.12
CA GLY A 134 3.37 -20.64 -1.68
C GLY A 134 2.99 -19.42 -0.83
N ILE A 135 2.19 -18.49 -1.37
CA ILE A 135 1.62 -17.37 -0.63
C ILE A 135 0.17 -17.73 -0.30
N THR A 136 -0.09 -18.12 0.93
CA THR A 136 -1.42 -18.56 1.35
C THR A 136 -2.40 -17.38 1.35
N PRO A 137 -3.47 -17.40 0.53
CA PRO A 137 -4.53 -16.41 0.63
C PRO A 137 -5.16 -16.44 2.03
N ASN A 138 -5.41 -15.27 2.62
CA ASN A 138 -6.00 -15.16 3.95
C ASN A 138 -7.47 -14.74 3.88
N VAL A 139 -8.14 -14.63 5.02
CA VAL A 139 -9.55 -14.20 5.11
C VAL A 139 -9.82 -12.92 4.31
N HIS A 140 -8.88 -11.97 4.32
CA HIS A 140 -9.02 -10.73 3.54
C HIS A 140 -8.96 -10.99 2.03
N SER A 141 -8.08 -11.87 1.56
CA SER A 141 -8.01 -12.30 0.15
C SER A 141 -9.34 -12.89 -0.34
N TYR A 142 -9.95 -13.77 0.45
CA TYR A 142 -11.25 -14.36 0.13
C TYR A 142 -12.36 -13.31 0.13
N ASN A 143 -12.38 -12.40 1.11
CA ASN A 143 -13.36 -11.32 1.16
C ASN A 143 -13.28 -10.41 -0.07
N ILE A 144 -12.07 -10.09 -0.56
CA ILE A 144 -11.87 -9.31 -1.80
C ILE A 144 -12.47 -10.05 -3.00
N MET A 145 -12.25 -11.37 -3.09
CA MET A 145 -12.80 -12.17 -4.19
C MET A 145 -14.33 -12.25 -4.14
N ILE A 146 -14.90 -12.52 -2.98
CA ILE A 146 -16.35 -12.62 -2.79
C ILE A 146 -17.02 -11.29 -3.10
N ASP A 147 -16.52 -10.17 -2.54
CA ASP A 147 -17.05 -8.84 -2.80
C ASP A 147 -16.98 -8.47 -4.29
N GLY A 148 -15.83 -8.73 -4.92
CA GLY A 148 -15.63 -8.50 -6.36
C GLY A 148 -16.60 -9.29 -7.24
N LEU A 149 -16.73 -10.60 -6.99
CA LEU A 149 -17.63 -11.49 -7.74
C LEU A 149 -19.10 -11.09 -7.56
N CYS A 150 -19.52 -10.81 -6.32
CA CYS A 150 -20.87 -10.34 -6.01
C CYS A 150 -21.20 -9.04 -6.75
N LYS A 151 -20.28 -8.06 -6.75
CA LYS A 151 -20.45 -6.80 -7.50
C LYS A 151 -20.53 -6.99 -9.01
N LYS A 152 -19.98 -8.09 -9.55
CA LYS A 152 -20.10 -8.47 -10.97
C LYS A 152 -21.27 -9.42 -11.26
N LYS A 153 -22.13 -9.68 -10.27
CA LYS A 153 -23.28 -10.61 -10.36
C LYS A 153 -22.86 -12.06 -10.67
N MET A 154 -21.63 -12.43 -10.33
CA MET A 154 -21.07 -13.77 -10.51
C MET A 154 -21.22 -14.58 -9.20
N VAL A 155 -22.45 -14.63 -8.69
CA VAL A 155 -22.73 -15.15 -7.34
C VAL A 155 -22.43 -16.64 -7.23
N ASP A 156 -22.69 -17.43 -8.28
CA ASP A 156 -22.38 -18.88 -8.28
C ASP A 156 -20.89 -19.15 -8.07
N GLU A 157 -20.03 -18.32 -8.65
CA GLU A 157 -18.59 -18.42 -8.45
C GLU A 157 -18.16 -17.96 -7.05
N ALA A 158 -18.82 -16.93 -6.50
CA ALA A 158 -18.59 -16.52 -5.12
C ALA A 158 -18.97 -17.65 -4.15
N MET A 159 -20.04 -18.39 -4.44
CA MET A 159 -20.49 -19.52 -3.63
C MET A 159 -19.55 -20.73 -3.65
N ASN A 160 -18.74 -20.87 -4.70
CA ASN A 160 -17.79 -21.96 -4.83
C ASN A 160 -16.43 -21.69 -4.16
N LEU A 161 -16.26 -20.53 -3.52
CA LEU A 161 -15.03 -20.18 -2.79
C LEU A 161 -14.99 -20.72 -1.35
N PHE A 162 -16.10 -21.30 -0.86
CA PHE A 162 -16.24 -21.87 0.48
C PHE A 162 -16.64 -23.34 0.47
#